data_AF-A0A833WJA9-F1
#
_entry.id   AF-A0A833WJA9-F1
#
_cell.length_a   1.000
_cell.length_b   1.000
_cell.length_c   1.000
_cell.angle_alpha   90.00
_cell.angle_beta   90.00
_cell.angle_gamma   90.00
#
_symmetry.space_group_name_H-M   'P 1'
#
loop_
_entity.id
_entity.type
_entity.pdbx_description
1 polymer ?
#
loop_
_entity_poly.entity_id
_entity_poly.type
_entity_poly.pdbx_seq_one_letter_code
_entity_poly.pdbx_strand_id
1 'polypeptide(L)'
;MASSTPGVPERRGIPGAEFVEDVQTYLTQSGLNVNSALAILLERLQQYKLVEMRLLAQQRNIQARIPDIEKCFYVVATLQTKKGTGIFPDFEVSEGIYYWARIEDNDSVCLWLEANVMLEYSCEEATALLQKNLDNAKASLEVVDADLQFLRDQATITQFDNH
;
A
#
# COMPACT_ATOMS: atom_id res chain seq x y z
N MET A 1 -10.23 41.79 -9.36
CA MET A 1 -10.98 40.68 -8.73
C MET A 1 -10.49 39.41 -9.40
N ALA A 2 -9.65 38.63 -8.72
CA ALA A 2 -9.09 37.40 -9.28
C ALA A 2 -10.13 36.29 -9.16
N SER A 3 -10.59 35.77 -10.31
CA SER A 3 -11.46 34.61 -10.36
C SER A 3 -10.65 33.38 -9.98
N SER A 4 -10.84 32.92 -8.75
CA SER A 4 -10.42 31.60 -8.30
C SER A 4 -11.21 30.54 -9.06
N THR A 5 -10.61 29.95 -10.09
CA THR A 5 -11.05 28.66 -10.63
C THR A 5 -11.04 27.62 -9.49
N PRO A 6 -12.04 26.73 -9.39
CA PRO A 6 -12.08 25.74 -8.33
C PRO A 6 -10.83 24.86 -8.48
N GLY A 7 -9.92 24.94 -7.51
CA GLY A 7 -8.64 24.25 -7.55
C GLY A 7 -8.85 22.75 -7.72
N VAL A 8 -8.21 22.19 -8.75
CA VAL A 8 -8.28 20.75 -9.06
C VAL A 8 -7.79 19.96 -7.84
N PRO A 9 -8.50 18.90 -7.42
CA PRO A 9 -8.10 18.12 -6.26
C PRO A 9 -6.67 17.60 -6.43
N GLU A 10 -5.78 18.03 -5.54
CA GLU A 10 -4.39 17.61 -5.51
C GLU A 10 -4.25 16.43 -4.55
N ARG A 11 -3.74 15.30 -5.06
CA ARG A 11 -3.59 14.08 -4.27
C ARG A 11 -2.15 13.58 -4.39
N ARG A 12 -1.44 13.54 -3.26
CA ARG A 12 -0.01 13.17 -3.16
C ARG A 12 0.95 14.04 -3.99
N GLY A 13 0.67 15.35 -4.08
CA GLY A 13 1.50 16.32 -4.82
C GLY A 13 1.31 16.25 -6.34
N ILE A 14 0.22 15.64 -6.80
CA ILE A 14 -0.15 15.57 -8.20
C ILE A 14 -1.47 16.33 -8.36
N PRO A 15 -1.49 17.47 -9.09
CA PRO A 15 -2.72 18.17 -9.39
C PRO A 15 -3.59 17.28 -10.29
N GLY A 16 -4.88 17.18 -9.96
CA GLY A 16 -5.84 16.48 -10.82
C GLY A 16 -5.90 17.09 -12.22
N ALA A 17 -6.51 16.36 -13.14
CA ALA A 17 -6.76 16.82 -14.49
C ALA A 17 -7.91 17.83 -14.47
N GLU A 18 -7.72 18.99 -15.11
CA GLU A 18 -8.82 19.89 -15.44
C GLU A 18 -9.59 19.28 -16.61
N PHE A 19 -10.89 19.12 -16.47
CA PHE A 19 -11.76 18.71 -17.57
C PHE A 19 -11.85 19.85 -18.59
N VAL A 20 -11.42 19.59 -19.82
CA VAL A 20 -11.40 20.55 -20.92
C VAL A 20 -12.56 20.25 -21.87
N GLU A 21 -13.69 20.91 -21.61
CA GLU A 21 -14.93 20.76 -22.37
C GLU A 21 -14.84 21.35 -23.79
N ASP A 22 -13.93 22.31 -24.02
CA ASP A 22 -13.66 22.94 -25.32
C ASP A 22 -12.16 23.25 -25.50
N VAL A 23 -11.52 22.52 -26.43
CA VAL A 23 -10.09 22.62 -26.76
C VAL A 23 -9.72 24.02 -27.26
N GLN A 24 -10.61 24.69 -28.00
CA GLN A 24 -10.41 26.04 -28.51
C GLN A 24 -10.38 27.05 -27.35
N THR A 25 -11.27 26.88 -26.38
CA THR A 25 -11.32 27.69 -25.16
C THR A 25 -10.06 27.49 -24.30
N TYR A 26 -9.57 26.25 -24.16
CA TYR A 26 -8.33 25.95 -23.46
C TYR A 26 -7.09 26.56 -24.12
N LEU A 27 -6.97 26.45 -25.45
CA LEU A 27 -5.87 27.07 -26.20
C LEU A 27 -5.89 28.60 -26.08
N THR A 28 -7.09 29.20 -26.09
CA THR A 28 -7.27 30.66 -26.01
C THR A 28 -7.00 31.19 -24.60
N GLN A 29 -7.41 30.46 -23.55
CA GLN A 29 -7.14 30.81 -22.15
C GLN A 29 -5.68 30.59 -21.76
N SER A 30 -5.04 29.56 -22.32
CA SER A 30 -3.64 29.19 -22.00
C SER A 30 -2.61 29.93 -22.87
N GLY A 31 -3.04 30.55 -23.98
CA GLY A 31 -2.15 31.23 -24.93
C GLY A 31 -1.20 30.29 -25.67
N LEU A 32 -1.48 28.98 -25.68
CA LEU A 32 -0.62 27.93 -26.20
C LEU A 32 -1.04 27.55 -27.64
N ASN A 33 -0.07 27.13 -28.45
CA ASN A 33 -0.38 26.51 -29.75
C ASN A 33 -0.73 25.02 -29.55
N VAL A 34 -1.41 24.43 -30.53
CA VAL A 34 -1.90 23.04 -30.46
C VAL A 34 -0.80 22.04 -30.08
N ASN A 35 0.39 22.18 -30.66
CA ASN A 35 1.52 21.27 -30.39
C ASN A 35 2.04 21.39 -28.95
N SER A 36 2.09 22.60 -28.41
CA SER A 36 2.51 22.85 -27.02
C SER A 36 1.46 22.38 -26.01
N ALA A 37 0.17 22.53 -26.30
CA ALA A 37 -0.91 21.99 -25.48
C ALA A 37 -0.89 20.45 -25.46
N LEU A 38 -0.71 19.81 -26.61
CA LEU A 38 -0.55 18.35 -26.71
C LEU A 38 0.67 17.86 -25.93
N ALA A 39 1.81 18.55 -26.01
CA ALA A 39 3.01 18.18 -25.26
C ALA A 39 2.77 18.19 -23.74
N ILE A 40 2.07 19.20 -23.22
CA ILE A 40 1.73 19.32 -21.79
C ILE A 40 0.77 18.19 -21.36
N LEU A 41 -0.24 17.87 -22.18
CA LEU A 41 -1.18 16.79 -21.89
C LEU A 41 -0.49 15.42 -21.88
N LEU A 42 0.44 15.18 -22.83
CA LEU A 42 1.23 13.96 -22.87
C LEU A 42 2.17 13.83 -21.66
N GLU A 43 2.83 14.92 -21.26
CA GLU A 43 3.67 14.95 -20.06
C GLU A 43 2.85 14.62 -18.81
N ARG A 44 1.66 15.21 -18.66
CA ARG A 44 0.76 14.95 -17.54
C ARG A 44 0.26 13.50 -17.51
N LEU A 45 -0.09 12.91 -18.66
CA LEU A 45 -0.40 11.47 -18.77
C LEU A 45 0.76 10.59 -18.33
N GLN A 46 2.00 10.96 -18.69
CA GLN A 46 3.18 10.21 -18.28
C GLN A 46 3.44 10.29 -16.78
N GLN A 47 3.20 11.45 -16.15
CA GLN A 47 3.27 11.61 -14.70
C GLN A 47 2.24 10.73 -13.97
N TYR A 48 0.98 10.73 -14.41
CA TYR A 48 -0.06 9.86 -13.84
C TYR A 48 0.33 8.38 -13.91
N LYS A 49 0.83 7.92 -15.06
CA LYS A 49 1.26 6.54 -15.26
C LYS A 49 2.39 6.13 -14.31
N LEU A 50 3.35 7.02 -14.09
CA LEU A 50 4.47 6.75 -13.19
C LEU A 50 4.01 6.60 -11.74
N VAL A 51 3.07 7.44 -11.30
CA VAL A 51 2.51 7.38 -9.95
C VAL A 51 1.63 6.14 -9.79
N GLU A 52 0.81 5.82 -10.79
CA GLU A 52 0.01 4.59 -10.80
C GLU A 52 0.92 3.36 -10.65
N MET A 53 2.01 3.28 -11.39
CA MET A 53 2.98 2.18 -11.26
C MET A 53 3.56 2.07 -9.84
N ARG A 54 3.90 3.20 -9.19
CA ARG A 54 4.40 3.21 -7.80
C ARG A 54 3.35 2.71 -6.81
N LEU A 55 2.11 3.19 -6.94
CA LEU A 55 1.01 2.77 -6.08
C LEU A 55 0.66 1.29 -6.26
N LEU A 56 0.66 0.78 -7.50
CA LEU A 56 0.47 -0.66 -7.78
C LEU A 56 1.58 -1.54 -7.20
N ALA A 57 2.82 -1.04 -7.17
CA ALA A 57 3.92 -1.75 -6.51
C ALA A 57 3.74 -1.75 -4.97
N GLN A 58 3.36 -0.60 -4.40
CA GLN A 58 3.06 -0.48 -2.97
C GLN A 58 1.88 -1.39 -2.56
N GLN A 59 0.80 -1.40 -3.34
CA GLN A 59 -0.36 -2.27 -3.14
C GLN A 59 0.05 -3.75 -3.06
N ARG A 60 0.83 -4.22 -4.04
CA ARG A 60 1.35 -5.59 -4.09
C ARG A 60 2.21 -5.93 -2.86
N ASN A 61 3.09 -5.02 -2.46
CA ASN A 61 3.91 -5.22 -1.26
C ASN A 61 3.07 -5.34 0.01
N ILE A 62 2.05 -4.49 0.18
CA ILE A 62 1.15 -4.55 1.33
C ILE A 62 0.33 -5.84 1.32
N GLN A 63 -0.23 -6.22 0.15
CA GLN A 63 -0.98 -7.46 0.00
C GLN A 63 -0.14 -8.71 0.28
N ALA A 64 1.15 -8.69 -0.06
CA ALA A 64 2.06 -9.79 0.25
C ALA A 64 2.40 -9.87 1.76
N ARG A 65 2.45 -8.73 2.47
CA ARG A 65 2.75 -8.70 3.92
C ARG A 65 1.58 -9.17 4.80
N ILE A 66 0.34 -8.93 4.39
CA ILE A 66 -0.86 -9.33 5.15
C ILE A 66 -0.86 -10.82 5.53
N PRO A 67 -0.71 -11.78 4.60
CA PRO A 67 -0.75 -13.21 4.94
C PRO A 67 0.43 -13.62 5.83
N ASP A 68 1.58 -12.96 5.74
CA ASP A 68 2.71 -13.25 6.60
C ASP A 68 2.45 -12.81 8.04
N ILE A 69 1.82 -11.64 8.24
CA ILE A 69 1.38 -11.17 9.57
C ILE A 69 0.29 -12.10 10.13
N GLU A 70 -0.65 -12.56 9.30
CA GLU A 70 -1.68 -13.52 9.70
C GLU A 70 -1.11 -14.89 10.12
N LYS A 71 -0.08 -15.38 9.42
CA LYS A 71 0.64 -16.60 9.83
C LYS A 71 1.33 -16.41 11.18
N CYS A 72 2.01 -15.28 11.41
CA CYS A 72 2.60 -14.98 12.71
C CYS A 72 1.53 -14.98 13.81
N PHE A 73 0.37 -14.39 13.55
CA PHE A 73 -0.75 -14.39 14.48
C PHE A 73 -1.24 -15.80 14.80
N TYR A 74 -1.40 -16.65 13.78
CA TYR A 74 -1.80 -18.05 13.95
C TYR A 74 -0.81 -18.85 14.80
N VAL A 75 0.49 -18.63 14.61
CA VAL A 75 1.53 -19.28 15.42
C VAL A 75 1.42 -18.86 16.88
N VAL A 76 1.32 -17.55 17.16
CA VAL A 76 1.18 -17.04 18.54
C VAL A 76 -0.09 -17.58 19.21
N ALA A 77 -1.22 -17.61 18.50
CA ALA A 77 -2.47 -18.18 19.00
C ALA A 77 -2.36 -19.68 19.28
N THR A 78 -1.65 -20.43 18.43
CA THR A 78 -1.39 -21.86 18.63
C THR A 78 -0.50 -22.11 19.84
N LEU A 79 0.53 -21.29 20.04
CA LEU A 79 1.40 -21.32 21.22
C LEU A 79 0.60 -21.05 22.51
N GLN A 80 -0.28 -20.03 22.50
CA GLN A 80 -1.15 -19.73 23.64
C GLN A 80 -2.14 -20.86 23.95
N THR A 81 -2.76 -21.45 22.94
CA THR A 81 -3.79 -22.50 23.13
C THR A 81 -3.20 -23.82 23.61
N LYS A 82 -1.97 -24.15 23.18
CA LYS A 82 -1.30 -25.40 23.53
C LYS A 82 -0.34 -25.28 24.73
N LYS A 83 -0.39 -24.17 25.47
CA LYS A 83 0.23 -24.06 26.79
C LYS A 83 -0.18 -25.25 27.67
N GLY A 84 0.79 -25.94 28.24
CA GLY A 84 0.62 -27.07 29.16
C GLY A 84 0.57 -28.45 28.51
N THR A 85 0.42 -28.53 27.17
CA THR A 85 0.38 -29.83 26.47
C THR A 85 1.69 -30.21 25.79
N GLY A 86 2.64 -29.28 25.69
CA GLY A 86 3.90 -29.46 24.96
C GLY A 86 3.65 -29.56 23.46
N ILE A 87 4.15 -28.58 22.71
CA ILE A 87 4.08 -28.61 21.25
C ILE A 87 5.36 -29.26 20.73
N PHE A 88 5.21 -30.22 19.82
CA PHE A 88 6.31 -30.86 19.10
C PHE A 88 6.24 -30.49 17.62
N PRO A 89 6.63 -29.25 17.21
CA PRO A 89 6.65 -28.91 15.80
C PRO A 89 7.90 -29.49 15.12
N ASP A 90 7.73 -29.83 13.83
CA ASP A 90 8.85 -30.05 12.91
C ASP A 90 9.51 -28.71 12.60
N PHE A 91 10.73 -28.49 13.12
CA PHE A 91 11.51 -27.29 12.84
C PHE A 91 12.50 -27.56 11.71
N GLU A 92 12.43 -26.79 10.63
CA GLU A 92 13.41 -26.86 9.55
C GLU A 92 14.71 -26.16 9.99
N VAL A 93 15.79 -26.94 10.16
CA VAL A 93 17.11 -26.43 10.59
C VAL A 93 17.96 -26.03 9.38
N SER A 94 17.77 -26.73 8.27
CA SER A 94 18.36 -26.43 6.96
C SER A 94 17.49 -27.02 5.85
N GLU A 95 17.74 -26.64 4.60
CA GLU A 95 16.95 -27.09 3.44
C GLU A 95 16.76 -28.62 3.44
N GLY A 96 15.52 -29.07 3.71
CA GLY A 96 15.16 -30.49 3.75
C GLY A 96 15.53 -31.25 5.04
N ILE A 97 16.09 -30.59 6.05
CA ILE A 97 16.43 -31.18 7.36
C ILE A 97 15.49 -30.64 8.43
N TYR A 98 14.64 -31.52 8.96
CA TYR A 98 13.64 -31.22 9.97
C TYR A 98 14.01 -31.88 11.30
N TYR A 99 13.77 -31.19 12.41
CA TYR A 99 14.02 -31.69 13.76
C TYR A 99 12.78 -31.54 14.64
N TRP A 100 12.55 -32.53 15.50
CA TRP A 100 11.50 -32.45 16.52
C TRP A 100 11.99 -31.68 17.73
N ALA A 101 11.54 -30.43 17.87
CA ALA A 101 11.80 -29.63 19.06
C ALA A 101 10.61 -29.73 20.01
N ARG A 102 10.86 -29.78 21.32
CA ARG A 102 9.82 -29.55 22.32
C ARG A 102 9.86 -28.08 22.69
N ILE A 103 8.75 -27.38 22.49
CA ILE A 103 8.59 -26.01 22.99
C ILE A 103 8.11 -26.12 24.44
N GLU A 104 8.91 -25.60 25.37
CA GLU A 104 8.50 -25.44 26.77
C GLU A 104 7.44 -24.34 26.88
N ASP A 105 6.62 -24.40 27.93
CA ASP A 105 5.57 -23.42 28.18
C ASP A 105 6.21 -22.07 28.50
N ASN A 106 6.40 -21.27 27.46
CA ASN A 106 6.95 -19.94 27.56
C ASN A 106 5.87 -18.92 27.21
N ASP A 107 5.82 -17.85 27.99
CA ASP A 107 4.80 -16.81 27.91
C ASP A 107 5.19 -15.70 26.94
N SER A 108 6.37 -15.85 26.33
CA SER A 108 7.00 -14.86 25.47
C SER A 108 7.35 -15.41 24.09
N VAL A 109 7.33 -14.53 23.09
CA VAL A 109 7.75 -14.77 21.71
C VAL A 109 8.71 -13.68 21.26
N CYS A 110 9.70 -14.05 20.45
CA CYS A 110 10.61 -13.09 19.85
C CYS A 110 10.08 -12.65 18.49
N LEU A 111 9.81 -11.35 18.33
CA LEU A 111 9.40 -10.77 17.05
C LEU A 111 10.60 -10.06 16.42
N TRP A 112 10.82 -10.36 15.13
CA TRP A 112 11.78 -9.61 14.32
C TRP A 112 11.13 -8.32 13.82
N LEU A 113 11.66 -7.19 14.28
CA LEU A 113 11.24 -5.87 13.85
C LEU A 113 12.15 -5.38 12.71
N GLU A 114 11.60 -4.49 11.89
CA GLU A 114 12.38 -3.80 10.87
C GLU A 114 13.62 -3.12 11.52
N ALA A 115 14.72 -2.98 10.77
CA ALA A 115 16.03 -2.48 11.22
C ALA A 115 16.96 -3.46 11.99
N ASN A 116 16.87 -4.77 11.71
CA ASN A 116 17.75 -5.80 12.30
C ASN A 116 17.64 -5.90 13.84
N VAL A 117 16.47 -5.60 14.39
CA VAL A 117 16.21 -5.67 15.82
C VAL A 117 15.21 -6.78 16.09
N MET A 118 15.54 -7.67 17.02
CA MET A 118 14.62 -8.66 17.55
C MET A 118 14.28 -8.28 18.99
N LEU A 119 12.99 -8.25 19.33
CA LEU A 119 12.53 -7.98 20.69
C LEU A 119 11.62 -9.11 21.18
N GLU A 120 11.78 -9.45 22.44
CA GLU A 120 10.92 -10.37 23.16
C GLU A 120 9.66 -9.62 23.61
N TYR A 121 8.50 -10.22 23.36
CA TYR A 121 7.19 -9.74 23.79
C TYR A 121 6.45 -10.87 24.46
N SER A 122 5.62 -10.57 25.45
CA SER A 122 4.65 -11.55 25.92
C SER A 122 3.71 -11.95 24.78
N CYS A 123 3.12 -13.14 24.83
CA CYS A 123 2.19 -13.58 23.81
C CYS A 123 1.02 -12.59 23.63
N GLU A 124 0.53 -11.98 24.72
CA GLU A 124 -0.53 -10.97 24.67
C GLU A 124 -0.08 -9.68 23.96
N GLU A 125 1.10 -9.15 24.29
CA GLU A 125 1.66 -7.97 23.62
C GLU A 125 1.96 -8.23 22.14
N ALA A 126 2.48 -9.42 21.82
CA ALA A 126 2.73 -9.84 20.45
C ALA A 126 1.44 -9.92 19.65
N THR A 127 0.36 -10.49 20.21
CA THR A 127 -0.97 -10.51 19.59
C THR A 127 -1.48 -9.09 19.33
N ALA A 128 -1.38 -8.20 20.31
CA ALA A 128 -1.82 -6.81 20.17
C ALA A 128 -0.99 -6.04 19.11
N LEU A 129 0.33 -6.25 19.07
CA LEU A 129 1.23 -5.62 18.11
C LEU A 129 0.97 -6.13 16.69
N LEU A 130 0.84 -7.44 16.51
CA LEU A 130 0.52 -8.06 15.22
C LEU A 130 -0.86 -7.61 14.71
N GLN A 131 -1.86 -7.54 15.59
CA GLN A 131 -3.19 -7.03 15.26
C GLN A 131 -3.12 -5.58 14.79
N LYS A 132 -2.43 -4.72 15.54
CA LYS A 132 -2.23 -3.32 15.16
C LYS A 132 -1.52 -3.17 13.81
N ASN A 133 -0.49 -3.99 13.56
CA ASN A 133 0.22 -3.98 12.28
C ASN A 133 -0.67 -4.44 11.12
N LEU A 134 -1.51 -5.45 11.35
CA LEU A 134 -2.47 -5.95 10.38
C LEU A 134 -3.52 -4.89 10.04
N ASP A 135 -4.10 -4.23 11.05
CA ASP A 135 -5.08 -3.16 10.86
C ASP A 135 -4.46 -1.97 10.12
N ASN A 136 -3.23 -1.58 10.47
CA ASN A 136 -2.48 -0.54 9.76
C ASN A 136 -2.21 -0.92 8.30
N ALA A 137 -1.86 -2.17 8.02
CA ALA A 137 -1.61 -2.67 6.67
C ALA A 137 -2.90 -2.65 5.83
N LYS A 138 -4.03 -3.09 6.40
CA LYS A 138 -5.35 -3.03 5.75
C LYS A 138 -5.80 -1.60 5.48
N ALA A 139 -5.70 -0.70 6.46
CA ALA A 139 -6.02 0.71 6.28
C ALA A 139 -5.13 1.37 5.20
N SER A 140 -3.83 1.04 5.20
CA SER A 140 -2.90 1.52 4.16
C SER A 140 -3.26 0.99 2.77
N LEU A 141 -3.75 -0.24 2.67
CA LEU A 141 -4.23 -0.83 1.42
C LEU A 141 -5.46 -0.08 0.90
N GLU A 142 -6.46 0.18 1.77
CA GLU A 142 -7.67 0.94 1.40
C GLU A 142 -7.33 2.34 0.89
N VAL A 143 -6.38 3.03 1.53
CA VAL A 143 -5.92 4.35 1.08
C VAL A 143 -5.28 4.26 -0.31
N VAL A 144 -4.40 3.28 -0.54
CA VAL A 144 -3.74 3.07 -1.85
C VAL A 144 -4.76 2.71 -2.92
N ASP A 145 -5.77 1.90 -2.62
CA ASP A 145 -6.85 1.55 -3.53
C ASP A 145 -7.69 2.78 -3.92
N ALA A 146 -8.03 3.63 -2.94
CA ALA A 146 -8.74 4.88 -3.19
C ALA A 146 -7.90 5.87 -4.02
N ASP A 147 -6.57 5.88 -3.86
CA ASP A 147 -5.67 6.71 -4.66
C ASP A 147 -5.54 6.18 -6.10
N LEU A 148 -5.45 4.86 -6.28
CA LEU A 148 -5.45 4.22 -7.60
C LEU A 148 -6.76 4.46 -8.36
N GLN A 149 -7.89 4.40 -7.66
CA GLN A 149 -9.19 4.69 -8.25
C GLN A 149 -9.28 6.15 -8.69
N PHE A 150 -8.81 7.09 -7.86
CA PHE A 150 -8.71 8.50 -8.26
C PHE A 150 -7.84 8.69 -9.51
N LEU A 151 -6.66 8.06 -9.59
CA LEU A 151 -5.81 8.17 -10.78
C LEU A 151 -6.47 7.61 -12.05
N ARG A 152 -7.24 6.53 -11.93
CA ARG A 152 -8.01 5.97 -13.06
C ARG A 152 -9.05 6.96 -13.55
N ASP A 153 -9.80 7.57 -12.64
CA ASP A 153 -10.81 8.57 -12.99
C ASP A 153 -10.17 9.78 -13.70
N GLN A 154 -9.03 10.27 -13.20
CA GLN A 154 -8.28 11.36 -13.83
C GLN A 154 -7.74 11.00 -15.21
N ALA A 155 -7.24 9.77 -15.39
CA ALA A 155 -6.77 9.28 -16.68
C ALA A 155 -7.92 9.18 -17.70
N THR A 156 -9.09 8.72 -17.28
CA THR A 156 -10.29 8.67 -18.12
C THR A 156 -10.73 10.06 -18.56
N ILE A 157 -10.80 11.02 -17.63
CA ILE A 157 -11.12 12.43 -17.92
C ILE A 157 -10.14 13.01 -18.97
N THR A 158 -8.83 12.84 -18.74
CA THR A 158 -7.79 13.35 -19.65
C THR A 158 -7.82 12.70 -21.04
N GLN A 159 -8.30 11.46 -21.15
CA GLN A 159 -8.45 10.76 -22.43
C GLN A 159 -9.66 11.25 -23.22
N PHE A 160 -10.78 11.54 -22.55
CA PHE A 160 -11.95 12.14 -23.19
C PHE A 160 -11.64 13.53 -23.74
N ASP A 161 -10.85 14.33 -23.02
CA ASP A 161 -10.44 15.67 -23.48
C ASP A 161 -9.46 15.65 -24.68
N ASN A 162 -8.85 14.50 -24.98
CA ASN A 162 -7.93 14.33 -26.10
C ASN A 162 -8.64 13.91 -27.41
N HIS A 163 -9.95 13.66 -27.39
CA HIS A 163 -10.75 13.28 -28.55
C HIS A 163 -11.69 14.40 -28.99
#